data_AF-A0A958ST57-F1
#
_entry.id   AF-A0A958ST57-F1
#
_cell.length_a   1.000
_cell.length_b   1.000
_cell.length_c   1.000
_cell.angle_alpha   90.00
_cell.angle_beta   90.00
_cell.angle_gamma   90.00
#
_symmetry.space_group_name_H-M   'P 1'
#
loop_
_entity.id
_entity.type
_entity.pdbx_description
1 polymer ?
#
loop_
_entity_poly.entity_id
_entity_poly.type
_entity_poly.pdbx_seq_one_letter_code
_entity_poly.pdbx_strand_id
1 'polypeptide(L)'
;DQYVMNGGKSLWLMDEVAIDMDSLNANGKSYAIPLDLNLTDFFFKYGVRINPVLVNDLYSARITLATGEGSQAQFSDYPWFYSPLVTSDNQHPIVNNINLVKFDFANQIDTLNQSNNSVNKTVLLHSSILSKVDGTPREIDLAMVMQEPDPKEYTNGYIPLAVLLEGQFTSVYKNRVKPLSLKPTKDESVPTKMIVISDGDVIKNEVGRNGPEELGFNKRTGQLYGNKEFLLNAVNYLLDDNGLINIRSKQIQIAFLDHEKVAAEKTKWQLLNILLPLGLLGLFGLAFNFIRRRRYAA
;
A
#
# COMPACT_ATOMS: atom_id res chain seq x y z
N ASP A 1 -13.66 -9.48 20.61
CA ASP A 1 -15.02 -9.65 20.03
C ASP A 1 -15.99 -8.56 20.48
N GLN A 2 -16.48 -8.57 21.73
CA GLN A 2 -17.55 -7.65 22.17
C GLN A 2 -17.21 -6.15 22.07
N TYR A 3 -15.93 -5.77 22.11
CA TYR A 3 -15.50 -4.40 21.81
C TYR A 3 -15.93 -3.96 20.39
N VAL A 4 -15.68 -4.79 19.38
CA VAL A 4 -16.10 -4.57 17.97
C VAL A 4 -17.62 -4.58 17.88
N MET A 5 -18.30 -5.51 18.58
CA MET A 5 -19.76 -5.57 18.60
C MET A 5 -20.42 -4.29 19.16
N ASN A 6 -19.72 -3.55 20.02
CA ASN A 6 -20.18 -2.27 20.55
C ASN A 6 -19.77 -1.07 19.70
N GLY A 7 -19.20 -1.29 18.51
CA GLY A 7 -18.76 -0.23 17.60
C GLY A 7 -17.30 0.16 17.78
N GLY A 8 -16.57 -0.50 18.67
CA GLY A 8 -15.14 -0.30 18.86
C GLY A 8 -14.37 -0.58 17.57
N LYS A 9 -13.45 0.33 17.26
CA LYS A 9 -12.63 0.27 16.05
C LYS A 9 -11.24 -0.21 16.42
N SER A 10 -10.61 -1.00 15.56
CA SER A 10 -9.35 -1.64 15.92
C SER A 10 -8.37 -1.72 14.76
N LEU A 11 -7.09 -1.58 15.08
CA LEU A 11 -5.96 -1.82 14.19
C LEU A 11 -5.23 -3.07 14.69
N TRP A 12 -5.03 -4.04 13.81
CA TRP A 12 -4.32 -5.28 14.09
C TRP A 12 -3.07 -5.35 13.22
N LEU A 13 -1.93 -5.61 13.85
CA LEU A 13 -0.65 -5.91 13.20
C LEU A 13 -0.27 -7.31 13.68
N MET A 14 -0.04 -8.24 12.77
CA MET A 14 0.06 -9.65 13.09
C MET A 14 1.11 -10.38 12.27
N ASP A 15 1.87 -11.21 12.97
CA ASP A 15 2.81 -12.18 12.38
C ASP A 15 2.27 -13.60 12.61
N GLU A 16 1.92 -14.30 11.54
CA GLU A 16 1.55 -15.73 11.57
C GLU A 16 2.79 -16.63 11.39
N VAL A 17 3.99 -16.04 11.29
CA VAL A 17 5.26 -16.73 11.13
C VAL A 17 6.29 -16.14 12.08
N ALA A 18 6.87 -16.97 12.95
CA ALA A 18 7.98 -16.60 13.80
C ALA A 18 9.28 -16.56 12.98
N ILE A 19 9.77 -15.36 12.71
CA ILE A 19 11.08 -15.09 12.15
C ILE A 19 11.48 -13.66 12.47
N ASP A 20 12.76 -13.46 12.83
CA ASP A 20 13.29 -12.16 13.18
C ASP A 20 14.58 -11.87 12.41
N MET A 21 14.71 -10.62 11.96
CA MET A 21 15.92 -10.12 11.30
C MET A 21 17.15 -10.17 12.22
N ASP A 22 16.98 -9.99 13.54
CA ASP A 22 18.10 -10.02 14.49
C ASP A 22 18.74 -11.41 14.58
N SER A 23 17.91 -12.46 14.65
CA SER A 23 18.37 -13.86 14.63
C SER A 23 19.12 -14.19 13.34
N LEU A 24 18.62 -13.66 12.21
CA LEU A 24 19.21 -13.85 10.90
C LEU A 24 20.57 -13.12 10.77
N ASN A 25 20.66 -11.88 11.28
CA ASN A 25 21.90 -11.10 11.30
C ASN A 25 22.97 -11.72 12.21
N ALA A 26 22.57 -12.35 13.32
CA ALA A 26 23.50 -12.96 14.27
C ALA A 26 24.08 -14.30 13.76
N ASN A 27 23.24 -15.14 13.14
CA ASN A 27 23.60 -16.52 12.80
C ASN A 27 23.78 -16.75 11.29
N GLY A 28 23.46 -15.78 10.45
CA GLY A 28 23.43 -15.91 8.98
C GLY A 28 22.21 -16.66 8.44
N LYS A 29 21.58 -17.50 9.28
CA LYS A 29 20.39 -18.29 8.95
C LYS A 29 19.37 -18.27 10.09
N SER A 30 18.10 -18.42 9.75
CA SER A 30 17.01 -18.58 10.71
C SER A 30 15.90 -19.47 10.14
N TYR A 31 15.05 -20.04 10.99
CA TYR A 31 13.89 -20.82 10.55
C TYR A 31 12.62 -19.99 10.70
N ALA A 32 11.89 -19.83 9.61
CA ALA A 32 10.53 -19.33 9.58
C ALA A 32 9.58 -20.44 10.00
N ILE A 33 8.92 -20.29 11.15
CA ILE A 33 8.04 -21.32 11.74
C ILE A 33 6.63 -20.75 11.86
N PRO A 34 5.58 -21.46 11.41
CA PRO A 34 4.21 -20.98 11.57
C PRO A 34 3.84 -20.83 13.05
N LEU A 35 3.17 -19.73 13.39
CA LEU A 35 2.60 -19.48 14.71
C LEU A 35 1.13 -19.90 14.75
N ASP A 36 0.67 -20.38 15.91
CA ASP A 36 -0.75 -20.55 16.19
C ASP A 36 -1.19 -19.51 17.23
N LEU A 37 -1.71 -18.39 16.73
CA LEU A 37 -2.20 -17.30 17.57
C LEU A 37 -3.63 -17.54 18.09
N ASN A 38 -4.30 -18.63 17.71
CA ASN A 38 -5.72 -18.88 17.99
C ASN A 38 -6.67 -17.75 17.52
N LEU A 39 -6.25 -16.94 16.54
CA LEU A 39 -7.03 -15.84 15.98
C LEU A 39 -7.61 -16.12 14.60
N THR A 40 -7.25 -17.25 13.97
CA THR A 40 -7.70 -17.61 12.62
C THR A 40 -9.23 -17.61 12.51
N ASP A 41 -9.92 -18.26 13.44
CA ASP A 41 -11.38 -18.30 13.52
C ASP A 41 -12.01 -16.91 13.65
N PHE A 42 -11.34 -16.01 14.36
CA PHE A 42 -11.81 -14.66 14.63
C PHE A 42 -11.84 -13.82 13.35
N PHE A 43 -10.73 -13.78 12.61
CA PHE A 43 -10.66 -13.06 11.34
C PHE A 43 -11.46 -13.73 10.24
N PHE A 44 -11.49 -15.07 10.21
CA PHE A 44 -12.26 -15.81 9.22
C PHE A 44 -13.75 -15.46 9.28
N LYS A 45 -14.30 -15.30 10.50
CA LYS A 45 -15.68 -14.84 10.69
C LYS A 45 -15.93 -13.45 10.10
N TYR A 46 -14.93 -12.57 10.15
CA TYR A 46 -15.00 -11.22 9.59
C TYR A 46 -14.63 -11.16 8.09
N GLY A 47 -14.28 -12.31 7.51
CA GLY A 47 -14.05 -12.48 6.08
C GLY A 47 -12.61 -12.19 5.64
N VAL A 48 -11.64 -12.36 6.55
CA VAL A 48 -10.21 -12.26 6.25
C VAL A 48 -9.48 -13.50 6.78
N ARG A 49 -8.49 -13.98 6.05
CA ARG A 49 -7.59 -15.04 6.51
C ARG A 49 -6.15 -14.61 6.29
N ILE A 50 -5.35 -14.63 7.35
CA ILE A 50 -3.89 -14.48 7.25
C ILE A 50 -3.31 -15.88 7.15
N ASN A 51 -2.53 -16.15 6.11
CA ASN A 51 -1.91 -17.45 5.88
C ASN A 51 -0.49 -17.45 6.48
N PRO A 52 -0.05 -18.54 7.15
CA PRO A 52 1.29 -18.62 7.74
C PRO A 52 2.36 -18.92 6.68
N VAL A 53 2.50 -17.99 5.74
CA VAL A 53 3.41 -18.05 4.59
C VAL A 53 4.15 -16.73 4.49
N LEU A 54 5.34 -16.75 3.90
CA LEU A 54 6.13 -15.53 3.68
C LEU A 54 5.90 -15.00 2.27
N VAL A 55 5.65 -13.71 2.15
CA VAL A 55 5.58 -13.02 0.86
C VAL A 55 7.00 -12.66 0.45
N ASN A 56 7.38 -13.12 -0.74
CA ASN A 56 8.68 -12.89 -1.36
C ASN A 56 8.46 -12.07 -2.63
N ASP A 57 9.03 -10.86 -2.68
CA ASP A 57 8.76 -9.87 -3.72
C ASP A 57 10.07 -9.35 -4.31
N LEU A 58 10.13 -9.22 -5.63
CA LEU A 58 11.30 -8.65 -6.31
C LEU A 58 11.41 -7.13 -6.09
N TYR A 59 10.30 -6.45 -5.80
CA TYR A 59 10.29 -5.04 -5.42
C TYR A 59 10.39 -4.93 -3.91
N SER A 60 11.63 -4.92 -3.43
CA SER A 60 11.91 -5.04 -1.99
C SER A 60 12.95 -4.03 -1.50
N ALA A 61 13.00 -3.90 -0.18
CA ALA A 61 14.01 -3.11 0.49
C ALA A 61 15.37 -3.79 0.37
N ARG A 62 16.43 -3.01 0.56
CA ARG A 62 17.80 -3.53 0.56
C ARG A 62 18.25 -3.88 1.97
N ILE A 63 19.06 -4.92 2.05
CA ILE A 63 19.82 -5.29 3.25
C ILE A 63 21.31 -5.02 3.00
N THR A 64 21.98 -4.41 3.97
CA THR A 64 23.42 -4.18 3.93
C THR A 64 24.14 -5.32 4.63
N LEU A 65 24.94 -6.09 3.90
CA LEU A 65 25.75 -7.18 4.45
C LEU A 65 27.23 -6.81 4.43
N ALA A 66 27.95 -7.26 5.46
CA ALA A 66 29.40 -7.15 5.52
C ALA A 66 30.04 -8.43 4.97
N THR A 67 30.91 -8.31 3.98
CA THR A 67 31.72 -9.40 3.43
C THR A 67 33.19 -9.17 3.74
N GLY A 68 33.90 -10.21 4.16
CA GLY A 68 35.30 -10.15 4.59
C GLY A 68 35.46 -10.00 6.10
N GLU A 69 36.69 -10.10 6.60
CA GLU A 69 37.01 -10.07 8.03
C GLU A 69 37.82 -8.82 8.42
N GLY A 70 37.56 -8.29 9.61
CA GLY A 70 38.35 -7.21 10.20
C GLY A 70 38.40 -5.94 9.34
N SER A 71 39.61 -5.47 9.04
CA SER A 71 39.85 -4.24 8.27
C SER A 71 39.55 -4.36 6.77
N GLN A 72 39.30 -5.57 6.27
CA GLN A 72 38.93 -5.83 4.87
C GLN A 72 37.41 -5.98 4.69
N ALA A 73 36.61 -5.80 5.76
CA ALA A 73 35.17 -5.89 5.69
C ALA A 73 34.60 -4.80 4.76
N GLN A 74 33.96 -5.23 3.68
CA GLN A 74 33.27 -4.37 2.74
C GLN A 74 31.75 -4.51 2.95
N PHE A 75 31.08 -3.38 3.07
CA PHE A 75 29.61 -3.34 3.14
C PHE A 75 29.06 -3.24 1.73
N SER A 76 28.10 -4.09 1.41
CA SER A 76 27.40 -4.09 0.13
C SER A 76 25.91 -4.27 0.35
N ASP A 77 25.11 -3.56 -0.44
CA ASP A 77 23.66 -3.59 -0.37
C ASP A 77 23.11 -4.58 -1.38
N TYR A 78 22.26 -5.50 -0.91
CA TYR A 78 21.59 -6.49 -1.73
C TYR A 78 20.07 -6.35 -1.59
N PRO A 79 19.29 -6.67 -2.62
CA PRO A 79 17.84 -6.73 -2.49
C PRO A 79 17.46 -7.85 -1.50
N TRP A 80 16.60 -7.53 -0.53
CA TRP A 80 16.10 -8.48 0.44
C TRP A 80 14.64 -8.77 0.17
N PHE A 81 14.35 -9.87 -0.53
CA PHE A 81 13.03 -10.12 -1.10
C PHE A 81 11.93 -10.41 -0.06
N TYR A 82 12.30 -10.68 1.20
CA TYR A 82 11.35 -10.80 2.31
C TYR A 82 11.03 -9.47 3.00
N SER A 83 11.51 -8.34 2.48
CA SER A 83 11.04 -7.01 2.90
C SER A 83 10.36 -6.27 1.74
N PRO A 84 9.15 -6.68 1.34
CA PRO A 84 8.47 -6.07 0.20
C PRO A 84 8.24 -4.57 0.44
N LEU A 85 8.48 -3.77 -0.59
CA LEU A 85 8.16 -2.35 -0.62
C LEU A 85 6.86 -2.17 -1.38
N VAL A 86 5.78 -1.95 -0.63
CA VAL A 86 4.44 -1.97 -1.18
C VAL A 86 3.83 -0.60 -1.30
N THR A 87 2.94 -0.48 -2.29
CA THR A 87 2.08 0.68 -2.48
C THR A 87 0.66 0.18 -2.72
N SER A 88 -0.25 1.14 -2.88
CA SER A 88 -1.62 0.88 -3.26
C SER A 88 -1.92 1.47 -4.63
N ASP A 89 -2.69 0.74 -5.42
CA ASP A 89 -3.25 1.26 -6.68
C ASP A 89 -4.59 2.01 -6.46
N ASN A 90 -5.07 2.11 -5.22
CA ASN A 90 -6.33 2.76 -4.89
C ASN A 90 -6.17 4.18 -4.34
N GLN A 91 -7.24 4.97 -4.46
CA GLN A 91 -7.31 6.36 -3.98
C GLN A 91 -7.81 6.45 -2.54
N HIS A 92 -7.71 5.38 -1.74
CA HIS A 92 -8.23 5.39 -0.38
C HIS A 92 -7.43 6.39 0.47
N PRO A 93 -8.08 7.25 1.30
CA PRO A 93 -7.39 8.31 2.03
C PRO A 93 -6.25 7.85 2.95
N ILE A 94 -6.22 6.57 3.34
CA ILE A 94 -5.15 6.00 4.16
C ILE A 94 -3.83 5.91 3.39
N VAL A 95 -3.88 5.53 2.12
CA VAL A 95 -2.73 5.13 1.30
C VAL A 95 -2.51 6.04 0.08
N ASN A 96 -3.38 7.02 -0.13
CA ASN A 96 -3.23 7.94 -1.25
C ASN A 96 -2.06 8.90 -1.02
N ASN A 97 -1.18 9.01 -2.03
CA ASN A 97 0.00 9.90 -2.04
C ASN A 97 0.99 9.71 -0.87
N ILE A 98 1.07 8.51 -0.27
CA ILE A 98 2.13 8.18 0.68
C ILE A 98 3.31 7.53 -0.06
N ASN A 99 4.49 7.55 0.56
CA ASN A 99 5.64 6.80 0.05
C ASN A 99 5.45 5.28 0.20
N LEU A 100 6.29 4.48 -0.46
CA LEU A 100 6.28 3.01 -0.35
C LEU A 100 6.38 2.60 1.13
N VAL A 101 5.50 1.69 1.54
CA VAL A 101 5.49 1.13 2.89
C VAL A 101 6.38 -0.11 2.90
N LYS A 102 7.34 -0.15 3.81
CA LYS A 102 8.20 -1.32 4.00
C LYS A 102 7.52 -2.29 4.94
N PHE A 103 7.49 -3.55 4.53
CA PHE A 103 7.17 -4.67 5.38
C PHE A 103 8.44 -5.49 5.62
N ASP A 104 8.44 -6.32 6.66
CA ASP A 104 9.47 -7.28 7.02
C ASP A 104 8.78 -8.62 7.30
N PHE A 105 9.09 -9.65 6.50
CA PHE A 105 8.51 -11.00 6.61
C PHE A 105 6.97 -11.06 6.54
N ALA A 106 6.37 -10.20 5.72
CA ALA A 106 4.92 -10.10 5.56
C ALA A 106 4.25 -11.44 5.22
N ASN A 107 3.04 -11.63 5.76
CA ASN A 107 2.19 -12.77 5.42
C ASN A 107 1.13 -12.44 4.37
N GLN A 108 0.63 -13.47 3.68
CA GLN A 108 -0.46 -13.31 2.71
C GLN A 108 -1.81 -13.13 3.42
N ILE A 109 -2.59 -12.14 3.01
CA ILE A 109 -3.99 -11.99 3.39
C ILE A 109 -4.92 -12.42 2.25
N ASP A 110 -5.82 -13.36 2.52
CA ASP A 110 -6.94 -13.67 1.65
C ASP A 110 -8.22 -12.95 2.12
N THR A 111 -8.94 -12.35 1.17
CA THR A 111 -10.28 -11.80 1.43
C THR A 111 -11.34 -12.82 1.03
N LEU A 112 -12.33 -13.02 1.89
CA LEU A 112 -13.38 -14.00 1.68
C LEU A 112 -14.68 -13.30 1.28
N ASN A 113 -15.20 -13.67 0.11
CA ASN A 113 -16.52 -13.25 -0.34
C ASN A 113 -17.58 -14.07 0.39
N GLN A 114 -18.12 -13.50 1.47
CA GLN A 114 -19.20 -14.11 2.23
C GLN A 114 -20.53 -13.47 1.81
N SER A 115 -21.43 -14.28 1.23
CA SER A 115 -22.75 -13.84 0.74
C SER A 115 -23.64 -13.20 1.80
N ASN A 116 -23.36 -13.41 3.09
CA ASN A 116 -24.23 -13.04 4.22
C ASN A 116 -23.61 -11.97 5.13
N ASN A 117 -22.45 -11.41 4.79
CA ASN A 117 -21.73 -10.51 5.68
C ASN A 117 -21.75 -9.09 5.13
N SER A 118 -22.31 -8.15 5.89
CA SER A 118 -22.41 -6.72 5.58
C SER A 118 -21.08 -5.96 5.74
N VAL A 119 -19.95 -6.69 5.63
CA VAL A 119 -18.59 -6.16 5.81
C VAL A 119 -17.93 -5.99 4.45
N ASN A 120 -17.72 -4.74 4.06
CA ASN A 120 -16.94 -4.36 2.90
C ASN A 120 -15.44 -4.56 3.20
N LYS A 121 -14.68 -5.07 2.23
CA LYS A 121 -13.24 -5.29 2.33
C LYS A 121 -12.52 -4.45 1.27
N THR A 122 -11.69 -3.53 1.72
CA THR A 122 -10.84 -2.72 0.86
C THR A 122 -9.39 -3.13 1.10
N VAL A 123 -8.74 -3.69 0.08
CA VAL A 123 -7.30 -3.97 0.14
C VAL A 123 -6.57 -2.64 0.14
N LEU A 124 -5.87 -2.31 1.23
CA LEU A 124 -5.13 -1.06 1.39
C LEU A 124 -3.74 -1.13 0.79
N LEU A 125 -3.02 -2.23 0.99
CA LEU A 125 -1.66 -2.44 0.49
C LEU A 125 -1.53 -3.87 -0.04
N HIS A 126 -0.78 -4.03 -1.12
CA HIS A 126 -0.50 -5.33 -1.72
C HIS A 126 0.93 -5.39 -2.26
N SER A 127 1.48 -6.60 -2.40
CA SER A 127 2.77 -6.85 -3.05
C SER A 127 2.78 -6.33 -4.49
N SER A 128 3.93 -6.37 -5.14
CA SER A 128 4.05 -6.11 -6.57
C SER A 128 3.46 -7.25 -7.42
N ILE A 129 3.45 -7.04 -8.74
CA ILE A 129 3.09 -8.09 -9.72
C ILE A 129 4.11 -9.24 -9.77
N LEU A 130 5.37 -8.98 -9.38
CA LEU A 130 6.45 -9.96 -9.34
C LEU A 130 6.64 -10.45 -7.90
N SER A 131 5.62 -11.12 -7.39
CA SER A 131 5.60 -11.70 -6.05
C SER A 131 5.41 -13.22 -6.11
N LYS A 132 5.89 -13.90 -5.07
CA LYS A 132 5.60 -15.29 -4.78
C LYS A 132 5.33 -15.52 -3.30
N VAL A 133 4.75 -16.66 -3.00
CA VAL A 133 4.46 -17.10 -1.64
C VAL A 133 5.33 -18.29 -1.28
N ASP A 134 6.08 -18.17 -0.19
CA ASP A 134 6.95 -19.20 0.32
C ASP A 134 6.32 -19.85 1.57
N GLY A 135 6.00 -21.15 1.45
CA GLY A 135 5.40 -21.92 2.54
C GLY A 135 6.35 -22.16 3.72
N THR A 136 5.78 -22.29 4.92
CA THR A 136 6.48 -22.57 6.17
C THR A 136 6.15 -23.98 6.71
N PRO A 137 7.02 -24.61 7.53
CA PRO A 137 8.31 -24.12 8.00
C PRO A 137 9.37 -24.08 6.90
N ARG A 138 10.32 -23.12 6.98
CA ARG A 138 11.38 -22.94 5.99
C ARG A 138 12.66 -22.34 6.59
N GLU A 139 13.83 -22.78 6.13
CA GLU A 139 15.11 -22.10 6.43
C GLU A 139 15.26 -20.86 5.53
N ILE A 140 15.56 -19.73 6.16
CA ILE A 140 15.91 -18.47 5.50
C ILE A 140 17.39 -18.20 5.76
N ASP A 141 18.14 -18.00 4.69
CA ASP A 141 19.60 -17.85 4.70
C ASP A 141 19.98 -16.52 4.03
N LEU A 142 20.82 -15.70 4.68
CA LEU A 142 21.32 -14.47 4.09
C LEU A 142 22.11 -14.70 2.80
N ALA A 143 22.74 -15.86 2.63
CA ALA A 143 23.46 -16.21 1.42
C ALA A 143 22.55 -16.26 0.17
N MET A 144 21.23 -16.35 0.33
CA MET A 144 20.29 -16.36 -0.79
C MET A 144 20.31 -15.05 -1.60
N VAL A 145 20.73 -13.93 -1.01
CA VAL A 145 20.78 -12.64 -1.72
C VAL A 145 21.82 -12.62 -2.85
N MET A 146 22.75 -13.59 -2.83
CA MET A 146 23.75 -13.78 -3.89
C MET A 146 23.21 -14.58 -5.08
N GLN A 147 22.02 -15.16 -4.96
CA GLN A 147 21.38 -15.94 -6.03
C GLN A 147 20.43 -15.03 -6.80
N GLU A 148 20.58 -14.98 -8.12
CA GLU A 148 19.62 -14.28 -8.97
C GLU A 148 18.29 -15.05 -8.97
N PRO A 149 17.16 -14.40 -8.60
CA PRO A 149 15.85 -15.05 -8.62
C PRO A 149 15.41 -15.31 -10.06
N ASP A 150 14.77 -16.45 -10.33
CA ASP A 150 14.09 -16.68 -11.61
C ASP A 150 12.73 -15.95 -11.61
N PRO A 151 12.54 -14.90 -12.44
CA PRO A 151 11.27 -14.16 -12.47
C PRO A 151 10.05 -15.02 -12.83
N LYS A 152 10.26 -16.20 -13.44
CA LYS A 152 9.17 -17.12 -13.78
C LYS A 152 8.54 -17.79 -12.55
N GLU A 153 9.22 -17.80 -11.42
CA GLU A 153 8.65 -18.31 -10.16
C GLU A 153 7.71 -17.29 -9.48
N TYR A 154 7.74 -16.03 -9.90
CA TYR A 154 6.99 -14.93 -9.30
C TYR A 154 5.65 -14.74 -9.99
N THR A 155 4.73 -15.68 -9.76
CA THR A 155 3.44 -15.76 -10.47
C THR A 155 2.22 -15.32 -9.65
N ASN A 156 2.38 -15.00 -8.37
CA ASN A 156 1.24 -14.75 -7.48
C ASN A 156 0.59 -13.37 -7.69
N GLY A 157 1.29 -12.41 -8.29
CA GLY A 157 0.75 -11.09 -8.58
C GLY A 157 0.49 -10.27 -7.32
N TYR A 158 -0.58 -9.48 -7.30
CA TYR A 158 -0.89 -8.59 -6.18
C TYR A 158 -1.43 -9.37 -4.97
N ILE A 159 -0.55 -9.69 -4.01
CA ILE A 159 -0.90 -10.35 -2.74
C ILE A 159 -1.29 -9.28 -1.72
N PRO A 160 -2.52 -9.29 -1.16
CA PRO A 160 -2.92 -8.34 -0.13
C PRO A 160 -2.09 -8.49 1.16
N LEU A 161 -1.60 -7.37 1.70
CA LEU A 161 -0.83 -7.29 2.95
C LEU A 161 -1.50 -6.43 4.02
N ALA A 162 -2.40 -5.52 3.61
CA ALA A 162 -3.22 -4.75 4.54
C ALA A 162 -4.65 -4.63 4.00
N VAL A 163 -5.64 -4.85 4.86
CA VAL A 163 -7.07 -4.82 4.48
C VAL A 163 -7.87 -4.01 5.50
N LEU A 164 -8.70 -3.10 5.00
CA LEU A 164 -9.71 -2.37 5.76
C LEU A 164 -11.05 -3.10 5.66
N LEU A 165 -11.68 -3.35 6.80
CA LEU A 165 -12.99 -3.96 6.96
C LEU A 165 -13.96 -2.93 7.52
N GLU A 166 -15.09 -2.73 6.85
CA GLU A 166 -16.09 -1.73 7.26
C GLU A 166 -17.51 -2.28 7.15
N GLY A 167 -18.34 -1.94 8.13
CA GLY A 167 -19.76 -2.30 8.12
C GLY A 167 -20.18 -2.98 9.42
N GLN A 168 -21.17 -3.86 9.32
CA GLN A 168 -21.71 -4.57 10.48
C GLN A 168 -21.09 -5.96 10.57
N PHE A 169 -20.43 -6.23 11.68
CA PHE A 169 -19.74 -7.48 11.97
C PHE A 169 -20.65 -8.42 12.74
N THR A 170 -20.55 -9.72 12.45
CA THR A 170 -21.23 -10.76 13.23
C THR A 170 -20.26 -11.36 14.25
N SER A 171 -20.65 -11.41 15.52
CA SER A 171 -19.82 -11.97 16.59
C SER A 171 -19.33 -13.38 16.26
N VAL A 172 -18.06 -13.64 16.56
CA VAL A 172 -17.44 -14.97 16.44
C VAL A 172 -18.12 -15.96 17.38
N TYR A 173 -18.67 -15.47 18.49
CA TYR A 173 -19.37 -16.27 19.48
C TYR A 173 -20.87 -16.40 19.21
N LYS A 174 -21.40 -15.86 18.11
CA LYS A 174 -22.78 -16.12 17.69
C LYS A 174 -22.94 -17.64 17.50
N ASN A 175 -23.87 -18.24 18.23
CA ASN A 175 -24.12 -19.69 18.27
C ASN A 175 -22.93 -20.53 18.79
N ARG A 176 -22.00 -19.95 19.55
CA ARG A 176 -20.94 -20.69 20.26
C ARG A 176 -21.11 -20.55 21.78
N VAL A 177 -20.54 -21.49 22.53
CA VAL A 177 -20.45 -21.37 23.99
C VAL A 177 -19.54 -20.18 24.32
N LYS A 178 -20.05 -19.22 25.09
CA LYS A 178 -19.30 -18.03 25.48
C LYS A 178 -18.34 -18.39 26.62
N PRO A 179 -17.05 -18.05 26.53
CA PRO A 179 -16.07 -18.37 27.57
C PRO A 179 -16.30 -17.58 28.86
N LEU A 180 -16.98 -16.43 28.76
CA LEU A 180 -17.23 -15.50 29.84
C LEU A 180 -18.70 -15.09 29.83
N SER A 181 -19.30 -14.99 31.03
CA SER A 181 -20.66 -14.47 31.20
C SER A 181 -20.64 -12.95 31.21
N LEU A 182 -20.72 -12.33 30.03
CA LEU A 182 -20.83 -10.88 29.87
C LEU A 182 -22.31 -10.49 29.71
N LYS A 183 -22.74 -9.41 30.35
CA LYS A 183 -24.07 -8.80 30.13
C LYS A 183 -23.93 -7.28 30.07
N PRO A 184 -24.43 -6.61 29.02
CA PRO A 184 -25.08 -7.15 27.82
C PRO A 184 -24.08 -7.72 26.79
N THR A 185 -24.49 -8.72 26.01
CA THR A 185 -23.75 -9.20 24.83
C THR A 185 -24.52 -8.93 23.56
N LYS A 186 -23.81 -8.59 22.49
CA LYS A 186 -24.37 -8.39 21.14
C LYS A 186 -23.80 -9.44 20.19
N ASP A 187 -24.67 -9.95 19.31
CA ASP A 187 -24.30 -10.91 18.28
C ASP A 187 -24.00 -10.23 16.93
N GLU A 188 -24.42 -8.98 16.77
CA GLU A 188 -24.18 -8.14 15.61
C GLU A 188 -23.72 -6.76 16.07
N SER A 189 -22.76 -6.19 15.34
CA SER A 189 -22.20 -4.88 15.66
C SER A 189 -23.02 -3.75 15.06
N VAL A 190 -22.94 -2.57 15.70
CA VAL A 190 -23.16 -1.32 14.96
C VAL A 190 -22.09 -1.17 13.86
N PRO A 191 -22.32 -0.36 12.80
CA PRO A 191 -21.31 -0.11 11.80
C PRO A 191 -19.99 0.34 12.43
N THR A 192 -18.91 -0.37 12.14
CA THR A 192 -17.58 -0.08 12.66
C THR A 192 -16.50 -0.43 11.64
N LYS A 193 -15.24 -0.23 12.01
CA LYS A 193 -14.07 -0.31 11.14
C LYS A 193 -12.98 -1.14 11.81
N MET A 194 -12.30 -1.96 11.03
CA MET A 194 -11.14 -2.73 11.46
C MET A 194 -10.08 -2.72 10.36
N ILE A 195 -8.82 -2.48 10.71
CA ILE A 195 -7.70 -2.63 9.78
C ILE A 195 -6.86 -3.81 10.25
N VAL A 196 -6.49 -4.68 9.31
CA VAL A 196 -5.62 -5.84 9.54
C VAL A 196 -4.40 -5.69 8.65
N ILE A 197 -3.20 -5.78 9.24
CA ILE A 197 -1.89 -5.71 8.58
C ILE A 197 -1.16 -7.02 8.92
N SER A 198 -0.66 -7.71 7.90
CA SER A 198 0.01 -9.01 8.03
C SER A 198 1.51 -8.90 8.28
N ASP A 199 1.89 -7.95 9.14
CA ASP A 199 3.24 -7.70 9.61
C ASP A 199 3.18 -6.87 10.91
N GLY A 200 3.71 -7.45 12.00
CA GLY A 200 3.83 -6.85 13.32
C GLY A 200 4.97 -5.83 13.44
N ASP A 201 5.99 -5.93 12.60
CA ASP A 201 7.18 -5.08 12.57
C ASP A 201 6.97 -3.77 11.77
N VAL A 202 5.86 -3.61 11.03
CA VAL A 202 5.53 -2.37 10.30
C VAL A 202 5.55 -1.10 11.18
N ILE A 203 5.31 -1.24 12.49
CA ILE A 203 5.31 -0.15 13.49
C ILE A 203 6.64 0.00 14.23
N LYS A 204 7.63 -0.86 13.98
CA LYS A 204 8.88 -0.91 14.74
C LYS A 204 9.86 0.17 14.30
N ASN A 205 10.30 0.98 15.25
CA ASN A 205 11.38 1.94 15.04
C ASN A 205 12.75 1.26 15.21
N GLU A 206 13.69 1.60 14.35
CA GLU A 206 15.09 1.26 14.62
C GLU A 206 15.65 2.11 15.76
N VAL A 207 16.40 1.49 16.68
CA VAL A 207 17.03 2.21 17.79
C VAL A 207 18.45 2.62 17.41
N GLY A 208 18.69 3.93 17.38
CA GLY A 208 20.00 4.54 17.14
C GLY A 208 20.76 4.82 18.43
N ARG A 209 21.95 5.43 18.31
CA ARG A 209 22.75 5.83 19.48
C ARG A 209 22.06 6.92 20.32
N ASN A 210 21.22 7.75 19.68
CA ASN A 210 20.52 8.87 20.30
C ASN A 210 19.06 8.55 20.66
N GLY A 211 18.66 7.28 20.59
CA GLY A 211 17.28 6.83 20.84
C GLY A 211 16.59 6.29 19.59
N PRO A 212 15.25 6.12 19.63
CA PRO A 212 14.47 5.66 18.48
C PRO A 212 14.55 6.66 17.33
N GLU A 213 14.80 6.17 16.12
CA GLU A 213 14.70 7.01 14.91
C GLU A 213 13.25 7.14 14.44
N GLU A 214 13.03 8.01 13.46
CA GLU A 214 11.74 8.13 12.78
C GLU A 214 11.30 6.79 12.14
N LEU A 215 10.00 6.47 12.28
CA LEU A 215 9.44 5.23 11.76
C LEU A 215 9.54 5.20 10.23
N GLY A 216 10.09 4.13 9.68
CA GLY A 216 10.34 3.98 8.25
C GLY A 216 11.67 4.58 7.78
N PHE A 217 12.50 5.16 8.66
CA PHE A 217 13.84 5.60 8.26
C PHE A 217 14.85 4.45 8.33
N ASN A 218 15.50 4.14 7.21
CA ASN A 218 16.59 3.17 7.13
C ASN A 218 17.94 3.89 7.23
N LYS A 219 18.70 3.62 8.30
CA LYS A 219 19.99 4.27 8.56
C LYS A 219 21.08 3.94 7.56
N ARG A 220 21.04 2.74 6.97
CA ARG A 220 22.09 2.25 6.09
C ARG A 220 21.99 2.90 4.72
N THR A 221 20.78 2.95 4.18
CA THR A 221 20.50 3.51 2.85
C THR A 221 20.16 5.00 2.88
N GLY A 222 19.80 5.54 4.05
CA GLY A 222 19.30 6.91 4.21
C GLY A 222 17.89 7.11 3.64
N GLN A 223 17.19 6.03 3.29
CA GLN A 223 15.86 6.07 2.71
C GLN A 223 14.78 6.22 3.78
N LEU A 224 13.78 7.05 3.52
CA LEU A 224 12.58 7.17 4.34
C LEU A 224 11.40 6.50 3.63
N TYR A 225 10.72 5.58 4.32
CA TYR A 225 9.52 4.86 3.86
C TYR A 225 8.22 5.48 4.40
N GLY A 226 7.09 5.08 3.82
CA GLY A 226 5.76 5.59 4.16
C GLY A 226 5.13 4.99 5.43
N ASN A 227 5.82 4.14 6.19
CA ASN A 227 5.28 3.44 7.36
C ASN A 227 4.63 4.38 8.38
N LYS A 228 5.29 5.50 8.70
CA LYS A 228 4.75 6.52 9.62
C LYS A 228 3.46 7.14 9.09
N GLU A 229 3.47 7.57 7.83
CA GLU A 229 2.30 8.21 7.21
C GLU A 229 1.12 7.25 7.11
N PHE A 230 1.38 6.01 6.70
CA PHE A 230 0.39 4.94 6.62
C PHE A 230 -0.31 4.71 7.96
N LEU A 231 0.45 4.52 9.04
CA LEU A 231 -0.12 4.25 10.36
C LEU A 231 -0.85 5.47 10.93
N LEU A 232 -0.32 6.68 10.76
CA LEU A 232 -1.01 7.89 11.17
C LEU A 232 -2.33 8.05 10.43
N ASN A 233 -2.34 7.82 9.12
CA ASN A 233 -3.57 7.91 8.33
C ASN A 233 -4.57 6.80 8.72
N ALA A 234 -4.09 5.58 8.99
CA ALA A 234 -4.91 4.47 9.46
C ALA A 234 -5.61 4.81 10.80
N VAL A 235 -4.86 5.33 11.77
CA VAL A 235 -5.40 5.74 13.08
C VAL A 235 -6.39 6.90 12.91
N ASN A 236 -6.03 7.94 12.17
CA ASN A 236 -6.93 9.08 11.93
C ASN A 236 -8.23 8.65 11.24
N TYR A 237 -8.14 7.73 10.28
CA TYR A 237 -9.31 7.20 9.56
C TYR A 237 -10.21 6.36 10.47
N LEU A 238 -9.62 5.56 11.36
CA LEU A 238 -10.37 4.84 12.39
C LEU A 238 -11.01 5.82 13.36
N LEU A 239 -10.36 6.92 13.75
CA LEU A 239 -10.94 7.90 14.67
C LEU A 239 -11.98 8.84 14.03
N ASP A 240 -12.29 8.67 12.75
CA ASP A 240 -13.22 9.49 11.96
C ASP A 240 -12.82 10.97 11.82
N ASP A 241 -11.52 11.28 11.86
CA ASP A 241 -10.98 12.62 11.55
C ASP A 241 -10.93 12.90 10.01
N ASN A 242 -11.97 12.46 9.30
CA ASN A 242 -12.07 12.45 7.84
C ASN A 242 -11.97 13.85 7.21
N GLY A 243 -12.28 14.91 7.97
CA GLY A 243 -12.21 16.30 7.51
C GLY A 243 -10.78 16.74 7.15
N LEU A 244 -9.76 16.25 7.87
CA LEU A 244 -8.35 16.62 7.63
C LEU A 244 -7.67 15.71 6.61
N ILE A 245 -8.02 14.43 6.55
CA ILE A 245 -7.41 13.47 5.61
C ILE A 245 -7.82 13.79 4.16
N ASN A 246 -9.08 14.15 3.93
CA ASN A 246 -9.58 14.48 2.60
C ASN A 246 -8.96 15.77 2.00
N ILE A 247 -8.39 16.64 2.82
CA ILE A 247 -7.70 17.85 2.35
C ILE A 247 -6.29 17.50 1.83
N ARG A 248 -5.65 16.46 2.37
CA ARG A 248 -4.33 15.97 1.93
C ARG A 248 -4.40 15.09 0.67
N SER A 249 -5.53 14.43 0.43
CA SER A 249 -5.75 13.58 -0.76
C SER A 249 -6.12 14.37 -2.02
N LYS A 250 -6.36 15.68 -1.92
CA LYS A 250 -6.72 16.51 -3.08
C LYS A 250 -5.50 16.69 -3.98
N GLN A 251 -5.40 15.82 -4.99
CA GLN A 251 -4.43 15.98 -6.07
C GLN A 251 -4.69 17.30 -6.79
N ILE A 252 -3.71 18.20 -6.77
CA ILE A 252 -3.64 19.26 -7.77
C ILE A 252 -3.25 18.54 -9.06
N GLN A 253 -4.23 18.20 -9.89
CA GLN A 253 -3.95 17.73 -11.25
C GLN A 253 -3.35 18.91 -12.02
N ILE A 254 -2.03 19.02 -11.99
CA ILE A 254 -1.33 19.87 -12.93
C ILE A 254 -1.51 19.17 -14.27
N ALA A 255 -2.36 19.73 -15.13
CA ALA A 255 -2.55 19.22 -16.48
C ALA A 255 -1.25 19.48 -17.27
N PHE A 256 -0.33 18.52 -17.22
CA PHE A 256 0.84 18.55 -18.07
C PHE A 256 0.38 18.43 -19.53
N LEU A 257 0.88 19.32 -20.37
CA LEU A 257 0.70 19.20 -21.80
C LEU A 257 1.44 17.95 -22.28
N ASP A 258 0.77 17.11 -23.07
CA ASP A 258 1.40 16.00 -23.77
C ASP A 258 2.47 16.57 -24.73
N HIS A 259 3.74 16.40 -24.36
CA HIS A 259 4.86 16.98 -25.08
C HIS A 259 4.99 16.44 -26.50
N GLU A 260 4.61 15.18 -26.75
CA GLU A 260 4.63 14.59 -28.09
C GLU A 260 3.53 15.18 -28.96
N LYS A 261 2.31 15.27 -28.43
CA LYS A 261 1.17 15.85 -29.16
C LYS A 261 1.36 17.34 -29.44
N VAL A 262 1.90 18.08 -28.47
CA VAL A 262 2.26 19.49 -28.66
C VAL A 262 3.32 19.63 -29.74
N ALA A 263 4.38 18.80 -29.73
CA ALA A 263 5.41 18.86 -30.76
C ALA A 263 4.83 18.55 -32.17
N ALA A 264 3.96 17.54 -32.27
CA ALA A 264 3.36 17.12 -33.53
C ALA A 264 2.38 18.16 -34.11
N GLU A 265 1.54 18.77 -33.28
CA GLU A 265 0.47 19.67 -33.75
C GLU A 265 0.82 21.16 -33.65
N LYS A 266 1.98 21.55 -33.10
CA LYS A 266 2.38 22.95 -32.87
C LYS A 266 2.17 23.83 -34.09
N THR A 267 2.69 23.41 -35.24
CA THR A 267 2.65 24.22 -36.47
C THR A 267 1.22 24.41 -36.98
N LYS A 268 0.36 23.38 -36.84
CA LYS A 268 -1.06 23.46 -37.22
C LYS A 268 -1.79 24.52 -36.40
N TRP A 269 -1.63 24.49 -35.07
CA TRP A 269 -2.29 25.44 -34.17
C TRP A 269 -1.72 26.87 -34.31
N GLN A 270 -0.42 27.00 -34.57
CA GLN A 270 0.20 28.30 -34.86
C GLN A 270 -0.35 28.92 -36.16
N LEU A 271 -0.40 28.14 -37.25
CA LEU A 271 -0.93 28.62 -38.53
C LEU A 271 -2.40 28.98 -38.42
N LEU A 272 -3.20 28.17 -37.72
CA LEU A 272 -4.61 28.45 -37.49
C LEU A 272 -4.80 29.79 -36.75
N ASN A 273 -4.07 30.01 -35.66
CA ASN A 273 -4.20 31.23 -34.86
C ASN A 273 -3.68 32.49 -35.57
N ILE A 274 -2.78 32.36 -36.55
CA ILE A 274 -2.28 33.48 -37.36
C ILE A 274 -3.20 33.76 -38.56
N LEU A 275 -3.56 32.72 -39.31
CA LEU A 275 -4.30 32.87 -40.55
C LEU A 275 -5.79 33.14 -40.31
N LEU A 276 -6.38 32.62 -39.23
CA LEU A 276 -7.80 32.78 -38.97
C LEU A 276 -8.19 34.26 -38.75
N PRO A 277 -7.50 35.05 -37.89
CA PRO A 277 -7.81 36.47 -37.74
C PRO A 277 -7.58 37.27 -39.03
N LEU A 278 -6.50 36.98 -39.77
CA LEU A 278 -6.20 37.63 -41.04
C LEU A 278 -7.26 37.32 -42.11
N GLY A 279 -7.72 36.08 -42.17
CA GLY A 279 -8.79 35.64 -43.07
C GLY A 279 -10.12 36.32 -42.74
N LEU A 280 -10.48 36.41 -41.45
CA LEU A 280 -11.67 37.13 -40.99
C LEU A 280 -11.60 38.62 -41.37
N LEU A 281 -10.45 39.26 -41.19
CA LEU A 281 -10.24 40.67 -41.51
C LEU A 281 -10.29 40.91 -43.03
N GLY A 282 -9.73 40.01 -43.83
CA GLY A 282 -9.84 40.02 -45.29
C GLY A 282 -11.28 39.85 -45.78
N LEU A 283 -12.02 38.87 -45.24
CA LEU A 283 -13.43 38.66 -45.53
C LEU A 283 -14.28 39.89 -45.17
N PHE A 284 -14.03 40.48 -44.00
CA PHE A 284 -14.70 41.71 -43.59
C PHE A 284 -14.41 42.86 -44.55
N GLY A 285 -13.15 43.04 -44.96
CA GLY A 285 -12.75 44.04 -45.94
C GLY A 285 -13.42 43.85 -47.32
N LEU A 286 -13.50 42.61 -47.81
CA LEU A 286 -14.18 42.29 -49.07
C LEU A 286 -15.69 42.51 -48.98
N ALA A 287 -16.33 42.04 -47.91
CA ALA A 287 -17.75 42.25 -47.67
C ALA A 287 -18.08 43.74 -47.58
N PHE A 288 -17.27 44.51 -46.85
CA PHE A 288 -17.42 45.96 -46.74
C PHE A 288 -17.28 46.66 -48.10
N ASN A 289 -16.27 46.29 -48.90
CA ASN A 289 -16.05 46.88 -50.23
C ASN A 289 -17.17 46.52 -51.21
N PHE A 290 -17.67 45.27 -51.18
CA PHE A 290 -18.82 44.84 -52.00
C PHE A 290 -20.09 45.62 -51.64
N ILE A 291 -20.41 45.76 -50.36
CA ILE A 291 -21.55 46.55 -49.88
C ILE A 291 -21.37 48.02 -50.27
N ARG A 292 -20.15 48.58 -50.12
CA ARG A 292 -19.85 49.97 -50.50
C ARG A 292 -20.07 50.21 -52.00
N ARG A 293 -19.57 49.32 -52.88
CA ARG A 293 -19.78 49.42 -54.33
C ARG A 293 -21.25 49.36 -54.69
N ARG A 294 -22.04 48.48 -54.06
CA ARG A 294 -23.49 48.38 -54.31
C ARG A 294 -24.30 49.60 -53.90
N ARG A 295 -23.81 50.37 -52.91
CA ARG A 295 -24.53 51.50 -52.30
C ARG A 295 -24.06 52.88 -52.76
N TYR A 296 -22.82 52.99 -53.25
CA TYR A 296 -22.18 54.29 -53.57
C TYR A 296 -21.46 54.35 -54.93
N ALA A 297 -21.41 53.28 -55.72
CA ALA A 297 -20.92 53.39 -57.10
C ALA A 297 -22.09 53.80 -58.02
N ALA A 298 -22.14 55.09 -58.33
CA ALA A 298 -22.89 55.65 -59.45
C ALA A 298 -22.03 55.58 -60.73
#